data_AF-A0A2K3LV40-F1
#
_entry.id   AF-A0A2K3LV40-F1
#
_cell.length_a   1.000
_cell.length_b   1.000
_cell.length_c   1.000
_cell.angle_alpha   90.00
_cell.angle_beta   90.00
_cell.angle_gamma   90.00
#
_symmetry.space_group_name_H-M   'P 1'
#
loop_
_entity.id
_entity.type
_entity.pdbx_description
1 polymer ?
#
loop_
_entity_poly.entity_id
_entity_poly.type
_entity_poly.pdbx_seq_one_letter_code
_entity_poly.pdbx_strand_id
1 'polypeptide(L)'
;MFRVPVANIDTSGISMLEEFKKSVDRKGLQLVLVNPGSEVTKKLNKSKFLDEIGHKWLYVTVEEAVGVCSFMLGTHKANPKKDEPEGLNSV
;
A
#
# COMPACT_ATOMS: atom_id res chain seq x y z
N MET A 1 -17.96 4.68 19.25
CA MET A 1 -16.92 3.84 19.88
C MET A 1 -15.99 3.35 18.78
N PHE A 2 -14.76 3.88 18.70
CA PHE A 2 -13.75 3.43 17.74
C PHE A 2 -13.26 2.05 18.15
N ARG A 3 -13.68 1.02 17.43
CA ARG A 3 -13.26 -0.36 17.70
C ARG A 3 -12.06 -0.70 16.83
N VAL A 4 -11.07 -1.33 17.44
CA VAL A 4 -9.96 -1.95 16.73
C VAL A 4 -10.38 -3.37 16.35
N PRO A 5 -10.56 -3.70 15.05
CA PRO A 5 -11.10 -5.00 14.65
C PRO A 5 -10.12 -6.14 14.90
N VAL A 6 -8.81 -5.86 14.84
CA VAL A 6 -7.73 -6.81 15.09
C VAL A 6 -7.01 -6.41 16.37
N ALA A 7 -7.20 -7.21 17.42
CA ALA A 7 -6.60 -6.95 18.74
C ALA A 7 -5.16 -7.47 18.85
N ASN A 8 -4.81 -8.51 18.09
CA ASN A 8 -3.53 -9.19 18.22
C ASN A 8 -3.14 -9.91 16.92
N ILE A 9 -1.84 -10.13 16.74
CA ILE A 9 -1.26 -10.94 15.67
C ILE A 9 -0.15 -11.83 16.24
N ASP A 10 0.01 -13.02 15.71
CA ASP A 10 1.06 -13.97 16.08
C ASP A 10 2.13 -14.06 14.97
N THR A 11 3.17 -14.87 15.21
CA THR A 11 4.26 -15.05 14.25
C THR A 11 3.74 -15.59 12.91
N SER A 12 2.79 -16.53 12.93
CA SER A 12 2.24 -17.11 11.70
C SER A 12 1.46 -16.08 10.87
N GLY A 13 0.68 -15.21 11.52
CA GLY A 13 0.00 -14.10 10.86
C GLY A 13 0.97 -13.09 10.23
N ILE A 14 2.12 -12.84 10.86
CA ILE A 14 3.15 -11.95 10.31
C ILE A 14 3.82 -12.59 9.09
N SER A 15 4.23 -13.86 9.17
CA SER A 15 4.83 -14.56 8.02
C SER A 15 3.87 -14.62 6.83
N MET A 16 2.58 -14.83 7.08
CA MET A 16 1.55 -14.75 6.04
C MET A 16 1.50 -13.36 5.39
N LEU A 17 1.59 -12.28 6.19
CA LEU A 17 1.60 -10.91 5.66
C LEU A 17 2.85 -10.61 4.81
N GLU A 18 4.01 -11.14 5.17
CA GLU A 18 5.25 -11.03 4.39
C GLU A 18 5.12 -11.71 3.01
N GLU A 19 4.57 -12.92 2.97
CA GLU A 19 4.30 -13.64 1.72
C GLU A 19 3.20 -12.97 0.88
N PHE A 20 2.16 -12.47 1.54
CA PHE A 20 1.08 -11.74 0.91
C PHE A 20 1.58 -10.45 0.26
N LYS A 21 2.42 -9.68 0.96
CA LYS A 21 3.06 -8.47 0.44
C LYS A 21 3.85 -8.77 -0.84
N LYS A 22 4.69 -9.81 -0.83
CA LYS A 22 5.41 -10.26 -2.05
C LYS A 22 4.47 -10.60 -3.20
N SER A 23 3.33 -11.23 -2.92
CA SER A 23 2.34 -11.60 -3.93
C SER A 23 1.59 -10.40 -4.51
N VAL A 24 1.32 -9.39 -3.69
CA VAL A 24 0.68 -8.12 -4.08
C VAL A 24 1.66 -7.26 -4.89
N ASP A 25 2.91 -7.15 -4.45
CA ASP A 25 3.99 -6.45 -5.17
C ASP A 25 4.20 -7.02 -6.58
N ARG A 26 4.19 -8.35 -6.74
CA ARG A 26 4.30 -9.01 -8.05
C ARG A 26 3.18 -8.64 -9.02
N LYS A 27 2.04 -8.19 -8.51
CA LYS A 27 0.90 -7.71 -9.29
C LYS A 27 0.94 -6.20 -9.52
N GLY A 28 1.99 -5.50 -9.08
CA GLY A 28 2.11 -4.05 -9.16
C GLY A 28 1.12 -3.31 -8.26
N LEU A 29 0.62 -3.96 -7.22
CA LEU A 29 -0.32 -3.39 -6.25
C LEU A 29 0.43 -2.94 -4.99
N GLN A 30 -0.07 -1.89 -4.33
CA GLN A 30 0.48 -1.39 -3.08
C GLN A 30 -0.34 -1.90 -1.88
N LEU A 31 0.33 -2.52 -0.91
CA LEU A 31 -0.27 -2.89 0.37
C LEU A 31 -0.31 -1.70 1.34
N VAL A 32 -1.46 -1.50 1.99
CA VAL A 32 -1.70 -0.42 2.96
C VAL A 32 -2.33 -1.01 4.21
N LEU A 33 -1.84 -0.62 5.39
CA LEU A 33 -2.39 -1.02 6.69
C LEU A 33 -3.20 0.12 7.30
N VAL A 34 -4.42 -0.17 7.74
CA VAL A 34 -5.35 0.83 8.29
C VAL A 34 -5.85 0.40 9.65
N ASN A 35 -5.80 1.32 10.61
CA ASN A 35 -6.23 1.10 11.99
C ASN A 35 -5.65 -0.16 12.67
N PRO A 36 -4.32 -0.43 12.58
CA PRO A 36 -3.74 -1.49 13.40
C PRO A 36 -3.71 -1.05 14.86
N GLY A 37 -4.15 -1.94 15.74
CA GLY A 37 -4.08 -1.72 17.19
C GLY A 37 -2.64 -1.63 17.69
N SER A 38 -2.45 -0.98 18.84
CA SER A 38 -1.12 -0.77 19.43
C SER A 38 -0.33 -2.08 19.60
N GLU A 39 -0.98 -3.16 20.00
CA GLU A 39 -0.34 -4.48 20.15
C GLU A 39 0.09 -5.06 18.80
N VAL A 40 -0.76 -4.93 17.76
CA VAL A 40 -0.45 -5.36 16.40
C VAL A 40 0.72 -4.55 15.85
N THR A 41 0.66 -3.21 15.96
CA THR A 41 1.71 -2.31 15.48
C THR A 41 3.05 -2.59 16.14
N LYS A 42 3.09 -2.85 17.47
CA LYS A 42 4.32 -3.23 18.17
C LYS A 42 4.93 -4.52 17.62
N LYS A 43 4.09 -5.53 17.33
CA LYS A 43 4.56 -6.82 16.81
C LYS A 43 5.05 -6.73 15.37
N LEU A 44 4.37 -5.96 14.52
CA LEU A 44 4.81 -5.69 13.15
C LEU A 44 6.10 -4.86 13.12
N ASN A 45 6.27 -3.92 14.05
CA ASN A 45 7.52 -3.17 14.19
C ASN A 45 8.67 -4.09 14.64
N LYS A 46 8.42 -4.97 15.62
CA LYS A 46 9.41 -5.94 16.11
C LYS A 46 9.85 -6.93 15.02
N SER A 47 8.95 -7.31 14.11
CA SER A 47 9.28 -8.17 12.96
C SER A 47 9.90 -7.43 11.78
N LYS A 48 10.06 -6.09 11.86
CA LYS A 48 10.50 -5.22 10.75
C LYS A 48 9.57 -5.17 9.55
N PHE A 49 8.35 -5.72 9.68
CA PHE A 49 7.39 -5.70 8.58
C PHE A 49 6.90 -4.28 8.23
N LEU A 50 6.88 -3.37 9.21
CA LEU A 50 6.58 -1.96 8.94
C LEU A 50 7.64 -1.28 8.07
N ASP A 51 8.91 -1.69 8.17
CA ASP A 51 9.98 -1.24 7.28
C ASP A 51 9.78 -1.77 5.85
N GLU A 52 9.35 -3.04 5.72
CA GLU A 52 9.13 -3.69 4.42
C GLU A 52 7.96 -3.10 3.63
N ILE A 53 6.86 -2.78 4.32
CA ILE A 53 5.73 -2.06 3.71
C ILE A 53 6.14 -0.60 3.43
N GLY A 54 6.84 0.02 4.38
CA GLY A 54 7.14 1.44 4.40
C GLY A 54 6.15 2.20 5.28
N HIS A 55 6.67 2.93 6.26
CA HIS A 55 5.91 3.66 7.27
C HIS A 55 4.85 4.64 6.71
N LYS A 56 5.02 5.11 5.48
CA LYS A 56 4.06 6.00 4.80
C LYS A 56 2.72 5.32 4.45
N TRP A 57 2.65 3.99 4.48
CA TRP A 57 1.46 3.20 4.14
C TRP A 57 0.74 2.64 5.37
N LEU A 58 0.96 3.28 6.53
CA LEU A 58 0.31 2.98 7.79
C LEU A 58 -0.61 4.15 8.14
N TYR A 59 -1.92 3.91 8.23
CA TYR A 59 -2.92 4.94 8.52
C TYR A 59 -3.74 4.57 9.75
N VAL A 60 -4.19 5.58 10.50
CA VAL A 60 -5.03 5.37 11.69
C VAL A 60 -6.50 5.25 11.28
N THR A 61 -6.93 6.00 10.27
CA THR A 61 -8.32 6.01 9.81
C THR A 61 -8.47 5.51 8.38
N VAL A 62 -9.64 4.93 8.08
CA VAL A 62 -10.01 4.53 6.71
C VAL A 62 -10.13 5.74 5.81
N GLU A 63 -10.61 6.87 6.34
CA GLU A 63 -10.75 8.12 5.59
C GLU A 63 -9.42 8.62 5.04
N GLU A 64 -8.36 8.66 5.86
CA GLU A 64 -7.02 9.05 5.42
C GLU A 64 -6.49 8.10 4.33
N ALA A 65 -6.60 6.80 4.55
CA ALA A 65 -6.12 5.80 3.60
C ALA A 65 -6.85 5.90 2.24
N VAL A 66 -8.18 6.04 2.27
CA VAL A 66 -9.00 6.20 1.06
C VAL A 66 -8.70 7.53 0.37
N GLY A 67 -8.46 8.61 1.12
CA GLY A 67 -8.07 9.90 0.57
C GLY A 67 -6.77 9.80 -0.24
N VAL A 68 -5.73 9.17 0.32
CA VAL A 68 -4.46 8.98 -0.39
C VAL A 68 -4.63 8.04 -1.58
N CYS A 69 -5.34 6.91 -1.43
CA CYS A 69 -5.61 6.00 -2.55
C CYS A 69 -6.35 6.69 -3.70
N SER A 70 -7.37 7.48 -3.39
CA SER A 70 -8.15 8.21 -4.39
C SER A 70 -7.32 9.27 -5.09
N PHE A 71 -6.47 9.98 -4.34
CA PHE A 71 -5.53 10.95 -4.91
C PHE A 71 -4.55 10.28 -5.88
N MET A 72 -3.91 9.18 -5.46
CA MET A 72 -2.96 8.45 -6.31
C MET A 72 -3.62 7.85 -7.57
N LEU A 73 -4.83 7.32 -7.45
CA LEU A 73 -5.56 6.83 -8.63
C LEU A 73 -5.96 7.98 -9.55
N GLY A 74 -6.30 9.14 -9.00
CA GLY A 74 -6.61 10.36 -9.75
C GLY A 74 -5.40 10.91 -10.52
N THR A 75 -4.20 10.85 -9.95
CA THR A 75 -2.97 11.29 -10.64
C THR A 75 -2.57 10.35 -11.78
N HIS A 76 -2.88 9.06 -11.71
CA HIS A 76 -2.65 8.10 -12.79
C HIS A 76 -3.53 8.31 -14.04
N LYS A 77 -4.61 9.12 -13.96
CA LYS A 77 -5.45 9.45 -15.12
C LYS A 77 -4.86 10.57 -15.98
N ALA A 78 -3.82 11.25 -15.51
CA ALA A 78 -3.11 12.29 -16.24
C ALA A 78 -1.82 11.74 -16.91
N ASN A 79 -1.95 10.74 -17.76
CA ASN A 79 -0.96 10.56 -18.81
C ASN A 79 -1.59 11.04 -20.13
N PRO A 80 -1.37 12.28 -20.57
CA PRO A 80 -1.57 12.60 -21.96
C PRO A 80 -0.57 11.71 -22.71
N LYS A 81 -1.08 10.69 -23.40
CA LYS A 81 -0.32 10.06 -24.48
C LYS A 81 0.24 11.23 -25.29
N LYS A 82 1.57 11.40 -25.28
CA LYS A 82 2.21 12.08 -26.39
C LYS A 82 2.00 11.12 -27.55
N ASP A 83 0.94 11.36 -28.29
CA ASP A 83 0.81 10.88 -29.65
C ASP A 83 2.03 11.45 -30.39
N GLU A 84 3.10 10.66 -30.52
CA GLU A 84 3.97 10.79 -31.67
C GLU A 84 3.28 10.07 -32.83
N PRO A 85 2.98 10.81 -33.90
CA PRO A 85 3.07 10.22 -35.22
C PRO A 85 4.13 10.94 -36.05
N GLU A 86 4.96 10.08 -36.62
CA GLU A 86 5.36 10.11 -38.03
C GLU A 86 6.60 10.91 -38.40
N GLY A 87 7.65 10.12 -38.64
CA GLY A 87 8.88 10.53 -39.26
C GLY A 87 8.66 11.15 -40.63
N LEU A 88 9.42 12.21 -40.87
CA LEU A 88 9.64 12.73 -42.20
C LEU A 88 10.93 12.11 -42.75
N ASN A 89 10.79 11.04 -43.51
CA ASN A 89 11.84 10.55 -44.41
C ASN A 89 11.55 11.10 -45.81
N SER A 90 12.33 12.10 -46.21
CA SER A 90 12.79 12.50 -47.55
C SER A 90 12.11 11.96 -48.83
N VAL A 91 11.80 12.90 -49.74
CA VAL A 91 12.30 12.91 -51.14
C VAL A 91 12.82 14.31 -51.44
#